data_AF-A0ABD2DCD9-F1
#
_entry.id   AF-A0ABD2DCD9-F1
#
_cell.length_a   1.000
_cell.length_b   1.000
_cell.length_c   1.000
_cell.angle_alpha   90.00
_cell.angle_beta   90.00
_cell.angle_gamma   90.00
#
_symmetry.space_group_name_H-M   'P 1'
#
loop_
_entity.id
_entity.type
_entity.pdbx_description
1 polymer ?
#
loop_
_entity_poly.entity_id
_entity_poly.type
_entity_poly.pdbx_seq_one_letter_code
_entity_poly.pdbx_strand_id
1 'polypeptide(L)'
;MAEMHTPYSSLKKLLSLFNSFLAVQDVALEHTFMTLRKNYRGYNEPDDYSTEWNFVMEKLKCCGVNNYTDFSGSSFEITTGHTYPRGCCRSIGSAACDGRNVSTEVIHQE
;
A
#
# COMPACT_ATOMS: atom_id res chain seq x y z
N MET A 1 52.62 8.52 -19.49
CA MET A 1 51.89 8.08 -18.30
C MET A 1 50.43 8.40 -18.59
N ALA A 2 49.62 7.38 -18.89
CA ALA A 2 48.24 7.59 -19.30
C ALA A 2 47.41 7.91 -18.06
N GLU A 3 46.67 9.03 -18.11
CA GLU A 3 45.74 9.42 -17.06
C GLU A 3 44.55 8.46 -17.08
N MET A 4 44.57 7.51 -16.13
CA MET A 4 43.35 6.93 -15.61
C MET A 4 42.67 8.01 -14.73
N HIS A 5 41.36 7.90 -14.47
CA HIS A 5 40.58 8.71 -13.50
C HIS A 5 39.65 9.84 -14.02
N THR A 6 38.87 9.57 -15.07
CA THR A 6 37.52 10.16 -15.23
C THR A 6 36.32 9.19 -15.14
N PRO A 7 36.44 7.83 -15.18
CA PRO A 7 35.25 6.97 -15.07
C PRO A 7 34.70 6.91 -13.64
N TYR A 8 35.58 7.00 -12.62
CA TYR A 8 35.19 6.83 -11.21
C TYR A 8 34.30 7.95 -10.66
N SER A 9 34.50 9.20 -11.10
CA SER A 9 33.69 10.36 -10.68
C SER A 9 32.28 10.32 -11.28
N SER A 10 32.18 9.99 -12.58
CA SER A 10 30.90 9.81 -13.26
C SER A 10 30.12 8.61 -12.71
N LEU A 11 30.81 7.49 -12.43
CA LEU A 11 30.22 6.32 -11.78
C LEU A 11 29.71 6.64 -10.36
N LYS A 12 30.45 7.40 -9.55
CA LYS A 12 30.01 7.85 -8.22
C LYS A 12 28.75 8.73 -8.27
N LYS A 13 28.67 9.64 -9.24
CA LYS A 13 27.48 10.48 -9.43
C LYS A 13 26.27 9.65 -9.86
N LEU A 14 26.45 8.71 -10.79
CA LEU A 14 25.38 7.78 -11.19
C LEU A 14 24.92 6.91 -10.02
N LEU A 15 25.85 6.40 -9.21
CA LEU A 15 25.55 5.67 -7.98
C LEU A 15 24.80 6.52 -6.95
N SER A 16 25.16 7.80 -6.77
CA SER A 16 24.45 8.67 -5.83
C SER A 16 23.05 9.01 -6.31
N LEU A 17 22.86 9.24 -7.62
CA LEU A 17 21.55 9.46 -8.23
C LEU A 17 20.68 8.20 -8.10
N PHE A 18 21.25 7.03 -8.38
CA PHE A 18 20.59 5.74 -8.21
C PHE A 18 20.18 5.50 -6.75
N ASN A 19 21.08 5.74 -5.78
CA ASN A 19 20.77 5.60 -4.35
C ASN A 19 19.71 6.62 -3.88
N SER A 20 19.74 7.86 -4.37
CA SER A 20 18.71 8.84 -4.06
C SER A 20 17.35 8.46 -4.64
N PHE A 21 17.32 7.88 -5.84
CA PHE A 21 16.10 7.41 -6.48
C PHE A 21 15.51 6.19 -5.75
N LEU A 22 16.36 5.26 -5.30
CA LEU A 22 15.94 4.15 -4.44
C LEU A 22 15.36 4.64 -3.11
N ALA A 23 15.98 5.64 -2.47
CA ALA A 23 15.47 6.21 -1.23
C ALA A 23 14.11 6.91 -1.39
N VAL A 24 13.82 7.53 -2.55
CA VAL A 24 12.54 8.19 -2.82
C VAL A 24 11.38 7.18 -2.90
N GLN A 25 11.60 5.99 -3.46
CA GLN A 25 10.55 4.95 -3.54
C GLN A 25 10.13 4.46 -2.16
N ASP A 26 11.09 4.26 -1.26
CA ASP A 26 10.85 3.82 0.12
C ASP A 26 10.01 4.84 0.90
N VAL A 27 10.36 6.12 0.79
CA VAL A 27 9.61 7.24 1.41
C VAL A 27 8.20 7.37 0.83
N ALA A 28 8.02 7.14 -0.47
CA ALA A 28 6.71 7.22 -1.12
C ALA A 28 5.74 6.12 -0.63
N LEU A 29 6.26 4.91 -0.38
CA LEU A 29 5.47 3.80 0.17
C LEU A 29 5.00 4.12 1.60
N GLU A 30 5.90 4.59 2.45
CA GLU A 30 5.59 4.98 3.83
C GLU A 30 4.54 6.11 3.88
N HIS A 31 4.67 7.11 3.01
CA HIS A 31 3.66 8.16 2.91
C HIS A 31 2.29 7.61 2.49
N THR A 32 2.27 6.67 1.55
CA THR A 32 1.05 6.02 1.07
C THR A 32 0.40 5.20 2.18
N PHE A 33 1.17 4.41 2.92
CA PHE A 33 0.74 3.64 4.09
C PHE A 33 0.13 4.55 5.16
N MET A 34 0.83 5.62 5.53
CA MET A 34 0.33 6.55 6.55
C MET A 34 -0.92 7.29 6.10
N THR A 35 -1.03 7.60 4.80
CA THR A 35 -2.21 8.24 4.21
C THR A 35 -3.42 7.30 4.25
N LEU A 36 -3.25 6.04 3.84
CA LEU A 36 -4.29 5.00 3.96
C LEU A 36 -4.77 4.91 5.41
N ARG A 37 -3.82 4.67 6.34
CA ARG A 37 -4.12 4.42 7.74
C ARG A 37 -4.87 5.56 8.42
N LYS A 38 -4.56 6.81 8.08
CA LYS A 38 -5.18 8.00 8.69
C LYS A 38 -6.51 8.38 8.03
N ASN A 39 -6.61 8.27 6.71
CA ASN A 39 -7.70 8.92 5.98
C ASN A 39 -8.75 7.94 5.47
N TYR A 40 -8.41 6.68 5.22
CA TYR A 40 -9.39 5.70 4.76
C TYR A 40 -10.45 5.44 5.85
N ARG A 41 -11.73 5.57 5.49
CA ARG A 41 -12.87 5.43 6.41
C ARG A 41 -13.76 4.24 6.11
N GLY A 42 -13.78 3.75 4.88
CA GLY A 42 -14.43 2.48 4.55
C GLY A 42 -15.15 2.49 3.21
N TYR A 43 -15.87 1.40 2.94
CA TYR A 43 -16.49 1.18 1.62
C TYR A 43 -17.63 2.15 1.30
N ASN A 44 -18.41 2.54 2.31
CA ASN A 44 -19.62 3.34 2.14
C ASN A 44 -19.38 4.84 2.33
N GLU A 45 -18.13 5.24 2.51
CA GLU A 45 -17.76 6.62 2.81
C GLU A 45 -17.51 7.37 1.50
N PRO A 46 -18.15 8.54 1.29
CA PRO A 46 -18.09 9.26 0.02
C PRO A 46 -16.80 10.10 -0.15
N ASP A 47 -15.87 10.04 0.80
CA ASP A 47 -14.63 10.80 0.73
C ASP A 47 -13.67 10.24 -0.34
N ASP A 48 -12.82 11.12 -0.87
CA ASP A 48 -11.91 10.79 -1.96
C ASP A 48 -10.95 9.65 -1.59
N TYR A 49 -10.44 9.64 -0.35
CA TYR A 49 -9.54 8.58 0.10
C TYR A 49 -10.23 7.23 0.12
N SER A 50 -11.43 7.16 0.69
CA SER A 50 -12.22 5.94 0.71
C SER A 50 -12.54 5.46 -0.70
N THR A 51 -13.02 6.35 -1.57
CA THR A 51 -13.36 6.03 -2.96
C THR A 51 -12.17 5.51 -3.76
N GLU A 52 -11.03 6.21 -3.68
CA GLU A 52 -9.81 5.85 -4.40
C GLU A 52 -9.25 4.51 -3.90
N TRP A 53 -9.15 4.31 -2.59
CA TRP A 53 -8.63 3.06 -2.02
C TRP A 53 -9.55 1.86 -2.29
N ASN A 54 -10.87 2.04 -2.26
CA ASN A 54 -11.81 0.99 -2.66
C ASN A 54 -11.54 0.56 -4.11
N PHE A 55 -11.38 1.53 -5.01
CA PHE A 55 -11.06 1.27 -6.40
C PHE A 55 -9.71 0.54 -6.56
N VAL A 56 -8.66 1.03 -5.89
CA VAL A 56 -7.32 0.44 -5.95
C VAL A 56 -7.35 -1.03 -5.52
N MET A 57 -7.91 -1.34 -4.35
CA MET A 57 -7.96 -2.71 -3.83
C MET A 57 -8.78 -3.63 -4.74
N GLU A 58 -9.93 -3.17 -5.23
CA GLU A 58 -10.78 -3.97 -6.12
C GLU A 58 -10.14 -4.24 -7.49
N LYS A 59 -9.40 -3.26 -8.04
CA LYS A 59 -8.79 -3.36 -9.37
C LYS A 59 -7.46 -4.09 -9.36
N LEU A 60 -6.60 -3.76 -8.41
CA LEU A 60 -5.28 -4.38 -8.29
C LEU A 60 -5.32 -5.73 -7.58
N LYS A 61 -6.48 -6.11 -7.02
CA LYS A 61 -6.65 -7.40 -6.35
C LYS A 61 -5.62 -7.54 -5.22
N CYS A 62 -5.52 -6.51 -4.40
CA CYS A 62 -4.65 -6.39 -3.23
C CYS A 62 -5.47 -6.01 -1.98
N CYS A 63 -4.82 -5.99 -0.81
CA CYS A 63 -5.43 -5.54 0.43
C CYS A 63 -4.47 -4.66 1.22
N GLY A 64 -4.72 -3.36 1.27
CA GLY A 64 -3.79 -2.39 1.87
C GLY A 64 -2.65 -2.01 0.94
N VAL A 65 -1.59 -1.42 1.51
CA VAL A 65 -0.36 -1.07 0.80
C VAL A 65 0.57 -2.27 0.71
N ASN A 66 0.75 -2.95 1.84
CA ASN A 66 1.56 -4.15 1.98
C ASN A 66 0.67 -5.38 2.20
N ASN A 67 -0.25 -5.30 3.18
CA ASN A 67 -1.22 -6.36 3.46
C ASN A 67 -2.37 -5.85 4.35
N TYR A 68 -3.35 -6.71 4.64
CA TYR A 68 -4.52 -6.37 5.46
C TYR A 68 -4.15 -5.83 6.84
N THR A 69 -2.98 -6.19 7.37
CA THR A 69 -2.48 -5.69 8.67
C THR A 69 -2.27 -4.17 8.69
N ASP A 70 -2.18 -3.52 7.53
CA ASP A 70 -2.05 -2.06 7.44
C ASP A 70 -3.24 -1.33 8.07
N PHE A 71 -4.40 -1.99 8.12
CA PHE A 71 -5.60 -1.46 8.75
C PHE A 71 -5.60 -1.57 10.28
N SER A 72 -4.71 -2.34 10.90
CA SER A 72 -4.66 -2.55 12.35
C SER A 72 -4.35 -1.26 13.09
N GLY A 73 -5.32 -0.65 13.79
CA GLY A 73 -5.24 0.65 14.47
C GLY A 73 -5.36 1.84 13.52
N SER A 74 -5.85 1.62 12.30
CA SER A 74 -6.22 2.67 11.35
C SER A 74 -7.53 3.35 11.75
N SER A 75 -7.80 4.51 11.15
CA SER A 75 -9.10 5.17 11.23
C SER A 75 -10.26 4.25 10.87
N PHE A 76 -10.09 3.40 9.85
CA PHE A 76 -11.11 2.44 9.42
C PHE A 76 -11.40 1.36 10.48
N GLU A 77 -10.36 0.72 11.04
CA GLU A 77 -10.56 -0.33 12.04
C GLU A 77 -11.21 0.27 13.30
N ILE A 78 -10.77 1.45 13.73
CA ILE A 78 -11.34 2.12 14.90
C ILE A 78 -12.82 2.44 14.70
N THR A 79 -13.22 2.92 13.52
CA THR A 79 -14.61 3.30 13.24
C THR A 79 -15.51 2.08 13.00
N THR A 80 -15.02 1.06 12.32
CA THR A 80 -15.87 -0.05 11.84
C THR A 80 -15.74 -1.33 12.67
N GLY A 81 -14.63 -1.50 13.40
CA GLY A 81 -14.28 -2.74 14.08
C GLY A 81 -13.91 -3.90 13.16
N HIS A 82 -13.78 -3.67 11.85
CA HIS A 82 -13.34 -4.68 10.88
C HIS A 82 -11.82 -4.66 10.71
N THR A 83 -11.24 -5.84 10.48
CA THR A 83 -9.80 -6.00 10.26
C THR A 83 -9.38 -5.63 8.85
N TYR A 84 -10.30 -5.66 7.89
CA TYR A 84 -10.06 -5.28 6.50
C TYR A 84 -11.34 -4.79 5.81
N PRO A 85 -11.23 -3.96 4.76
CA PRO A 85 -12.38 -3.49 3.99
C PRO A 85 -12.83 -4.46 2.90
N ARG A 86 -14.06 -4.27 2.43
CA ARG A 86 -14.68 -5.10 1.37
C ARG A 86 -13.88 -5.12 0.05
N GLY A 87 -13.12 -4.06 -0.24
CA GLY A 87 -12.24 -4.02 -1.41
C GLY A 87 -11.18 -5.13 -1.42
N CYS A 88 -10.81 -5.68 -0.25
CA CYS A 88 -9.88 -6.79 -0.13
C CYS A 88 -10.47 -8.15 -0.52
N CYS A 89 -11.79 -8.27 -0.65
CA CYS A 89 -12.46 -9.53 -0.92
C CYS A 89 -12.12 -10.07 -2.31
N ARG A 90 -11.80 -11.37 -2.41
CA ARG A 90 -11.76 -12.08 -3.70
C ARG A 90 -13.11 -12.15 -4.37
N SER A 91 -14.17 -12.23 -3.56
CA SER A 91 -15.57 -12.21 -3.99
C SER A 91 -16.39 -11.30 -3.07
N ILE A 92 -16.86 -10.18 -3.61
CA ILE A 92 -17.57 -9.10 -2.90
C ILE A 92 -18.87 -9.59 -2.21
N GLY A 93 -19.48 -10.66 -2.72
CA GLY A 93 -20.71 -11.25 -2.18
C GLY A 93 -20.50 -12.46 -1.28
N SER A 94 -19.26 -12.87 -1.03
CA SER A 94 -18.97 -14.03 -0.19
C SER A 94 -19.32 -13.75 1.26
N ALA A 95 -20.14 -14.60 1.87
CA ALA A 95 -20.42 -14.54 3.31
C ALA A 95 -19.15 -14.77 4.16
N ALA A 96 -18.13 -15.44 3.60
CA ALA A 96 -16.84 -15.59 4.26
C ALA A 96 -16.06 -14.28 4.30
N CYS A 97 -16.34 -13.31 3.42
CA CYS A 97 -15.69 -12.01 3.43
C CYS A 97 -16.44 -11.03 4.36
N ASP A 98 -16.38 -11.33 5.65
CA ASP A 98 -17.14 -10.67 6.72
C ASP A 98 -16.38 -9.51 7.39
N GLY A 99 -15.19 -9.17 6.90
CA GLY A 99 -14.33 -8.15 7.50
C GLY A 99 -13.49 -8.67 8.67
N ARG A 100 -13.42 -9.99 8.89
CA ARG A 100 -12.65 -10.65 9.96
C ARG A 100 -11.89 -11.89 9.49
N ASN A 101 -12.42 -12.65 8.52
CA ASN A 101 -11.78 -13.84 8.00
C ASN A 101 -10.62 -13.51 7.04
N VAL A 102 -9.40 -13.62 7.55
CA VAL A 102 -8.16 -13.28 6.84
C VAL A 102 -7.54 -14.49 6.12
N SER A 103 -8.31 -15.50 5.72
CA SER A 103 -7.76 -16.61 4.95
C SER A 103 -7.40 -16.17 3.51
N THR A 104 -6.39 -16.81 2.94
CA THR A 104 -5.92 -16.56 1.57
C THR A 104 -6.96 -16.87 0.51
N GLU A 105 -7.98 -17.65 0.83
CA GLU A 105 -9.10 -17.99 -0.05
C GLU A 105 -10.19 -16.91 -0.06
N VAL A 106 -10.23 -16.05 0.96
CA VAL A 106 -11.28 -15.03 1.15
C VAL A 106 -10.83 -13.66 0.67
N ILE A 107 -9.61 -13.27 1.04
CA ILE A 107 -9.06 -11.95 0.71
C ILE A 107 -7.82 -12.05 -0.17
N HIS A 108 -7.57 -10.97 -0.89
CA HIS A 108 -6.33 -10.76 -1.62
C HIS A 108 -5.19 -10.47 -0.64
N GLN A 109 -4.21 -11.35 -0.59
CA GLN A 109 -2.98 -11.18 0.19
C GLN A 109 -1.81 -11.39 -0.77
N GLU A 110 -0.72 -10.65 -0.56
CA GLU A 110 0.56 -10.91 -1.21
C GLU A 110 1.28 -12.12 -0.62
#